data_AF-A0A661W6Z9-F1
#
_entry.id   AF-A0A661W6Z9-F1
#
_cell.length_a   1.000
_cell.length_b   1.000
_cell.length_c   1.000
_cell.angle_alpha   90.00
_cell.angle_beta   90.00
_cell.angle_gamma   90.00
#
_symmetry.space_group_name_H-M   'P 1'
#
loop_
_entity.id
_entity.type
_entity.pdbx_description
1 polymer ?
#
loop_
_entity_poly.entity_id
_entity_poly.type
_entity_poly.pdbx_seq_one_letter_code
_entity_poly.pdbx_strand_id
1 'polypeptide(L)'
;MFEELYEAGRAPDETLVPELLAGARKDNYIPAAAEEDYAAALLREYRKYCEQRKSGVPRQTSYGTWRGIPREQIPWFPTLYEDLCDDCGKCVTFCPEKVFDFIEDSQKVYVASPLKCQVGCTECARICPQKAISFPPRTVLQTLGK
;
A
#
# COMPACT_ATOMS: atom_id res chain seq x y z
N MET A 1 -12.53 7.69 -7.30
CA MET A 1 -13.13 6.62 -6.48
C MET A 1 -13.34 7.02 -5.02
N PHE A 2 -12.34 6.98 -4.12
CA PHE A 2 -12.61 7.24 -2.68
C PHE A 2 -13.19 8.63 -2.38
N GLU A 3 -12.72 9.67 -3.07
CA GLU A 3 -13.30 11.00 -2.93
C GLU A 3 -14.77 11.04 -3.33
N GLU A 4 -15.12 10.49 -4.49
CA GLU A 4 -16.52 10.42 -4.97
C GLU A 4 -17.43 9.65 -3.99
N LEU A 5 -16.95 8.53 -3.44
CA LEU A 5 -17.69 7.74 -2.45
C LEU A 5 -17.93 8.54 -1.15
N TYR A 6 -16.92 9.29 -0.70
CA TYR A 6 -17.01 10.11 0.50
C TYR A 6 -17.96 11.29 0.33
N GLU A 7 -17.85 12.02 -0.78
CA GLU A 7 -18.75 13.15 -1.09
C GLU A 7 -20.20 12.68 -1.29
N ALA A 8 -20.41 11.44 -1.74
CA ALA A 8 -21.72 10.80 -1.80
C ALA A 8 -22.23 10.29 -0.43
N GLY A 9 -21.51 10.52 0.67
CA GLY A 9 -21.92 10.16 2.02
C GLY A 9 -21.91 8.65 2.30
N ARG A 10 -21.14 7.86 1.54
CA ARG A 10 -21.11 6.40 1.70
C ARG A 10 -20.38 6.01 2.97
N ALA A 11 -21.06 5.25 3.84
CA ALA A 11 -20.48 4.74 5.07
C ALA A 11 -19.36 3.73 4.80
N PRO A 12 -18.25 3.74 5.57
CA PRO A 12 -17.11 2.86 5.35
C PRO A 12 -17.29 1.48 6.01
N ASP A 13 -18.38 0.81 5.65
CA ASP A 13 -18.75 -0.53 6.13
C ASP A 13 -18.80 -1.56 4.98
N GLU A 14 -19.05 -2.82 5.33
CA GLU A 14 -19.01 -3.95 4.40
C GLU A 14 -20.00 -3.83 3.24
N THR A 15 -21.08 -3.06 3.40
CA THR A 15 -22.07 -2.88 2.33
C THR A 15 -21.50 -2.14 1.11
N LEU A 16 -20.37 -1.43 1.28
CA LEU A 16 -19.71 -0.69 0.20
C LEU A 16 -18.75 -1.54 -0.63
N VAL A 17 -18.39 -2.75 -0.18
CA VAL A 17 -17.41 -3.62 -0.84
C VAL A 17 -17.67 -3.82 -2.34
N PRO A 18 -18.90 -4.09 -2.82
CA PRO A 18 -19.15 -4.28 -4.25
C PRO A 18 -18.78 -3.05 -5.09
N GLU A 19 -19.02 -1.85 -4.58
CA GLU A 19 -18.71 -0.60 -5.30
C GLU A 19 -17.22 -0.26 -5.28
N LEU A 20 -16.54 -0.57 -4.17
CA LEU A 20 -15.09 -0.45 -4.07
C LEU A 20 -14.40 -1.35 -5.10
N LEU A 21 -14.81 -2.62 -5.18
CA LEU A 21 -14.27 -3.57 -6.16
C LEU A 21 -14.59 -3.11 -7.59
N ALA A 22 -15.84 -2.69 -7.86
CA ALA A 22 -16.24 -2.22 -9.18
C ALA A 22 -15.43 -0.99 -9.62
N GLY A 23 -15.17 -0.04 -8.71
CA GLY A 23 -14.34 1.13 -8.99
C GLY A 23 -12.88 0.77 -9.23
N ALA A 24 -12.29 -0.12 -8.43
CA ALA A 24 -10.91 -0.56 -8.62
C ALA A 24 -10.71 -1.33 -9.94
N ARG A 25 -11.70 -2.11 -10.37
CA ARG A 25 -11.70 -2.88 -11.63
C ARG A 25 -11.72 -2.00 -12.89
N LYS A 26 -12.06 -0.71 -12.80
CA LYS A 26 -12.05 0.19 -13.96
C LYS A 26 -10.66 0.34 -14.57
N ASP A 27 -9.63 0.41 -13.71
CA ASP A 27 -8.25 0.64 -14.11
C ASP A 27 -7.34 -0.57 -13.87
N ASN A 28 -7.83 -1.61 -13.18
CA ASN A 28 -7.02 -2.74 -12.74
C ASN A 28 -7.70 -4.08 -13.01
N TYR A 29 -6.91 -5.09 -13.35
CA TYR A 29 -7.36 -6.49 -13.31
C TYR A 29 -7.28 -7.02 -11.86
N ILE A 30 -8.41 -7.50 -11.33
CA ILE A 30 -8.47 -8.20 -10.03
C ILE A 30 -8.84 -9.66 -10.30
N PRO A 31 -7.92 -10.62 -10.08
CA PRO A 31 -8.22 -12.04 -10.27
C PRO A 31 -9.22 -12.52 -9.21
N ALA A 32 -10.09 -13.47 -9.57
CA ALA A 32 -11.11 -14.00 -8.67
C ALA A 32 -10.51 -14.57 -7.37
N ALA A 33 -9.34 -15.21 -7.47
CA ALA A 33 -8.63 -15.78 -6.32
C ALA A 33 -8.16 -14.74 -5.29
N ALA A 34 -8.08 -13.44 -5.66
CA ALA A 34 -7.65 -12.37 -4.76
C ALA A 34 -8.79 -11.38 -4.44
N GLU A 35 -10.03 -11.68 -4.82
CA GLU A 35 -11.14 -10.72 -4.68
C GLU A 35 -11.40 -10.36 -3.21
N GLU A 36 -11.34 -11.33 -2.30
CA GLU A 36 -11.51 -11.12 -0.87
C GLU A 36 -10.41 -10.23 -0.28
N ASP A 37 -9.15 -10.45 -0.69
CA ASP A 37 -8.02 -9.63 -0.25
C ASP A 37 -8.15 -8.18 -0.74
N TYR A 38 -8.55 -7.99 -2.00
CA TYR A 38 -8.83 -6.67 -2.55
C TYR A 38 -10.00 -5.99 -1.84
N ALA A 39 -11.08 -6.72 -1.55
CA ALA A 39 -12.23 -6.20 -0.81
C ALA A 39 -11.81 -5.69 0.57
N ALA A 40 -11.09 -6.52 1.33
CA ALA A 40 -10.60 -6.17 2.65
C ALA A 40 -9.65 -4.96 2.62
N ALA A 41 -8.72 -4.94 1.66
CA ALA A 41 -7.78 -3.83 1.50
C ALA A 41 -8.48 -2.52 1.13
N LEU A 42 -9.37 -2.54 0.13
CA LEU A 42 -10.07 -1.34 -0.31
C LEU A 42 -10.96 -0.76 0.78
N LEU A 43 -11.67 -1.61 1.52
CA LEU A 43 -12.52 -1.18 2.63
C LEU A 43 -11.70 -0.55 3.76
N ARG A 44 -10.58 -1.18 4.13
CA ARG A 44 -9.65 -0.62 5.13
C ARG A 44 -9.11 0.74 4.70
N GLU A 45 -8.68 0.89 3.46
CA GLU A 45 -8.14 2.17 2.97
C GLU A 45 -9.22 3.25 2.86
N TYR A 46 -10.47 2.87 2.56
CA TYR A 46 -11.59 3.80 2.59
C TYR A 46 -11.96 4.23 4.02
N ARG A 47 -11.92 3.34 5.01
CA ARG A 47 -12.09 3.70 6.43
C ARG A 47 -11.09 4.76 6.87
N LYS A 48 -9.80 4.54 6.60
CA LYS A 48 -8.73 5.51 6.87
C LYS A 48 -8.97 6.84 6.15
N TYR A 49 -9.40 6.79 4.89
CA TYR A 49 -9.72 7.99 4.13
C TYR A 49 -10.82 8.83 4.80
N CYS A 50 -11.90 8.19 5.24
CA CYS A 50 -13.00 8.85 5.96
C CYS A 50 -12.56 9.46 7.29
N GLU A 51 -11.75 8.75 8.07
CA GLU A 51 -11.20 9.24 9.35
C GLU A 51 -10.31 10.47 9.16
N GLN A 52 -9.41 10.42 8.17
CA GLN A 52 -8.53 11.54 7.84
C GLN A 52 -9.33 12.79 7.46
N ARG A 53 -10.37 12.64 6.62
CA ARG A 53 -11.23 13.77 6.22
C ARG A 53 -12.00 14.37 7.41
N LYS A 54 -12.46 13.55 8.36
CA LYS A 54 -13.08 14.05 9.61
C LYS A 54 -12.11 14.83 10.48
N SER A 55 -10.82 14.49 10.47
CA SER A 55 -9.79 15.20 11.25
C SER A 55 -9.43 16.59 10.71
N GLY A 56 -9.88 16.94 9.49
CA GLY A 56 -9.59 18.24 8.86
C GLY A 56 -8.14 18.39 8.37
N VAL A 57 -7.31 17.36 8.46
CA VAL A 57 -5.93 17.36 7.97
C VAL A 57 -5.94 17.07 6.46
N PRO A 58 -5.53 18.01 5.58
CA PRO A 58 -5.45 17.74 4.16
C PRO A 58 -4.39 16.67 3.87
N ARG A 59 -4.69 15.74 2.97
CA ARG A 59 -3.73 14.74 2.48
C ARG A 59 -2.74 15.41 1.53
N GLN A 60 -1.74 16.10 2.08
CA GLN A 60 -0.59 16.58 1.32
C GLN A 60 0.56 15.58 1.46
N THR A 61 0.38 14.35 0.97
CA THR A 61 1.53 13.45 0.78
C THR A 61 2.16 13.75 -0.57
N SER A 62 2.94 14.83 -0.64
CA SER A 62 4.01 14.89 -1.64
C SER A 62 5.06 13.89 -1.19
N TYR A 63 5.26 12.82 -1.97
CA TYR A 63 6.31 11.84 -1.69
C TYR A 63 7.70 12.33 -2.17
N GLY A 64 7.78 13.59 -2.58
CA GLY A 64 9.00 14.23 -3.07
C GLY A 64 9.37 13.78 -4.48
N THR A 65 10.64 14.02 -4.83
CA THR A 65 11.20 13.59 -6.12
C THR A 65 12.46 12.77 -5.88
N TRP A 66 12.78 11.90 -6.83
CA TRP A 66 14.07 11.23 -6.90
C TRP A 66 14.68 11.52 -8.26
N ARG A 67 15.83 12.18 -8.26
CA ARG A 67 16.50 12.67 -9.48
C ARG A 67 15.59 13.52 -10.39
N GLY A 68 14.72 14.34 -9.77
CA GLY A 68 13.77 15.20 -10.49
C GLY A 68 12.51 14.49 -10.99
N ILE A 69 12.40 13.17 -10.82
CA ILE A 69 11.20 12.41 -11.19
C ILE A 69 10.27 12.34 -9.97
N PRO A 70 8.95 12.63 -10.13
CA PRO A 70 7.98 12.45 -9.07
C PRO A 70 7.99 11.01 -8.52
N ARG A 71 7.98 10.86 -7.21
CA ARG A 71 8.16 9.55 -6.55
C ARG A 71 7.10 8.53 -6.95
N GLU A 72 5.90 8.99 -7.26
CA GLU A 72 4.75 8.21 -7.72
C GLU A 72 4.99 7.56 -9.10
N GLN A 73 5.91 8.11 -9.90
CA GLN A 73 6.27 7.59 -11.22
C GLN A 73 7.40 6.56 -11.17
N ILE A 74 7.93 6.27 -9.98
CA ILE A 74 9.07 5.38 -9.80
C ILE A 74 8.55 4.03 -9.29
N PRO A 75 8.61 2.96 -10.10
CA PRO A 75 8.12 1.64 -9.71
C PRO A 75 9.17 0.94 -8.83
N TRP A 76 9.40 1.50 -7.63
CA TRP A 76 10.23 0.94 -6.59
C TRP A 76 9.46 0.91 -5.27
N PHE A 77 9.04 -0.27 -4.84
CA PHE A 77 8.36 -0.50 -3.56
C PHE A 77 8.48 -1.98 -3.21
N PRO A 78 8.40 -2.36 -1.93
CA PRO A 78 8.43 -3.76 -1.55
C PRO A 78 7.13 -4.47 -1.93
N THR A 79 7.24 -5.75 -2.26
CA THR A 79 6.13 -6.70 -2.27
C THR A 79 6.32 -7.63 -1.07
N LEU A 80 5.25 -7.87 -0.32
CA LEU A 80 5.21 -8.85 0.77
C LEU A 80 4.44 -10.09 0.29
N TYR A 81 5.06 -11.26 0.39
CA TYR A 81 4.44 -12.54 0.10
C TYR A 81 3.85 -13.11 1.39
N GLU A 82 2.53 -12.96 1.55
CA GLU A 82 1.82 -13.33 2.78
C GLU A 82 1.96 -14.83 3.10
N ASP A 83 1.97 -15.71 2.10
CA ASP A 83 2.15 -17.15 2.27
C ASP A 83 3.49 -17.56 2.94
N LEU A 84 4.49 -16.68 2.85
CA LEU A 84 5.79 -16.87 3.50
C LEU A 84 5.92 -16.08 4.80
N CYS A 85 5.07 -15.10 5.04
CA CYS A 85 5.18 -14.23 6.20
C CYS A 85 4.69 -14.95 7.45
N ASP A 86 5.45 -14.86 8.54
CA ASP A 86 5.08 -15.36 9.86
C ASP A 86 4.65 -14.22 10.81
N ASP A 87 4.35 -13.05 10.25
CA ASP A 87 3.92 -11.83 10.97
C ASP A 87 4.88 -11.38 12.09
N CYS A 88 6.16 -11.76 12.05
CA CYS A 88 7.12 -11.45 13.12
C CYS A 88 7.43 -9.95 13.34
N GLY A 89 6.91 -9.05 12.49
CA GLY A 89 6.99 -7.60 12.70
C GLY A 89 8.36 -6.95 12.48
N LYS A 90 9.43 -7.71 12.20
CA LYS A 90 10.80 -7.15 12.06
C LYS A 90 10.88 -6.01 11.04
N CYS A 91 10.16 -6.12 9.91
CA CYS A 91 10.12 -5.07 8.89
C CYS A 91 9.39 -3.81 9.36
N VAL A 92 8.34 -3.97 10.19
CA VAL A 92 7.57 -2.87 10.81
C VAL A 92 8.46 -2.10 11.78
N THR A 93 9.16 -2.80 12.68
CA THR A 93 10.04 -2.16 13.67
C THR A 93 11.28 -1.54 13.03
N PHE A 94 11.84 -2.17 12.00
CA PHE A 94 13.09 -1.71 11.38
C PHE A 94 12.92 -0.48 10.48
N CYS A 95 11.81 -0.38 9.74
CA CYS A 95 11.67 0.62 8.69
C CYS A 95 11.25 1.99 9.26
N PRO A 96 12.13 3.02 9.27
CA PRO A 96 11.79 4.32 9.84
C PRO A 96 10.69 5.05 9.05
N GLU A 97 10.59 4.75 7.75
CA GLU A 97 9.60 5.32 6.83
C GLU A 97 8.18 4.76 7.04
N LYS A 98 8.02 3.77 7.93
CA LYS A 98 6.73 3.09 8.21
C LYS A 98 6.07 2.55 6.94
N VAL A 99 6.86 1.88 6.10
CA VAL A 99 6.38 1.25 4.86
C VAL A 99 5.48 0.04 5.15
N PHE A 100 5.74 -0.64 6.26
CA PHE A 100 4.96 -1.79 6.74
C PHE A 100 4.22 -1.41 8.01
N ASP A 101 3.08 -2.05 8.24
CA ASP A 101 2.29 -1.90 9.46
C ASP A 101 1.53 -3.21 9.76
N PHE A 102 0.86 -3.26 10.91
CA PHE A 102 -0.03 -4.35 11.29
C PHE A 102 -1.48 -4.03 10.94
N ILE A 103 -2.23 -5.04 10.49
CA ILE A 103 -3.68 -4.99 10.44
C ILE A 103 -4.18 -5.12 11.89
N GLU A 104 -4.88 -4.11 12.41
CA GLU A 104 -5.28 -3.99 13.82
C GLU A 104 -5.90 -5.28 14.37
N ASP A 105 -6.89 -5.85 13.67
CA ASP A 105 -7.67 -7.00 14.15
C ASP A 105 -6.95 -8.34 14.08
N SER A 106 -6.04 -8.51 13.12
CA SER A 106 -5.40 -9.82 12.84
C SER A 106 -3.94 -9.90 13.24
N GLN A 107 -3.31 -8.76 13.53
CA GLN A 107 -1.87 -8.63 13.71
C GLN A 107 -1.05 -9.14 12.51
N LYS A 108 -1.69 -9.25 11.33
CA LYS A 108 -1.00 -9.56 10.08
C LYS A 108 -0.20 -8.36 9.58
N VAL A 109 1.01 -8.60 9.10
CA VAL A 109 1.85 -7.56 8.51
C VAL A 109 1.40 -7.28 7.08
N TYR A 110 1.35 -6.02 6.69
CA TYR A 110 1.06 -5.60 5.31
C TYR A 110 1.90 -4.38 4.88
N VAL A 111 1.94 -4.11 3.57
CA VAL A 111 2.62 -2.92 3.02
C VAL A 111 1.68 -1.71 3.10
N ALA A 112 1.84 -0.91 4.15
CA ALA A 112 0.97 0.23 4.45
C ALA A 112 1.29 1.52 3.66
N SER A 113 2.56 1.75 3.33
CA SER A 113 3.00 2.99 2.67
C SER A 113 4.11 2.73 1.65
N PRO A 114 3.81 2.06 0.52
CA PRO A 114 4.81 1.63 -0.45
C PRO A 114 5.64 2.79 -1.02
N LEU A 115 5.03 3.94 -1.26
CA LEU A 115 5.69 5.12 -1.84
C LEU A 115 6.60 5.87 -0.86
N LYS A 116 6.50 5.61 0.45
CA LYS A 116 7.49 6.11 1.43
C LYS A 116 8.79 5.30 1.39
N CYS A 117 8.82 4.16 0.71
CA CYS A 117 10.05 3.40 0.57
C CYS A 117 11.10 4.21 -0.20
N GLN A 118 12.26 4.39 0.42
CA GLN A 118 13.42 5.02 -0.22
C GLN A 118 13.79 4.27 -1.50
N VAL A 119 13.84 4.99 -2.62
CA VAL A 119 14.17 4.41 -3.93
C VAL A 119 15.57 3.77 -3.87
N GLY A 120 15.63 2.48 -4.22
CA GLY A 120 16.86 1.67 -4.19
C GLY A 120 17.14 0.94 -2.87
N CYS A 121 16.41 1.23 -1.79
CA CYS A 121 16.53 0.50 -0.52
C CYS A 121 15.93 -0.92 -0.65
N THR A 122 16.62 -1.91 -0.07
CA THR A 122 16.19 -3.32 -0.04
C THR A 122 16.36 -3.95 1.35
N GLU A 123 16.53 -3.13 2.38
CA GLU A 123 17.06 -3.60 3.67
C GLU A 123 16.04 -4.44 4.46
N CYS A 124 14.76 -4.13 4.36
CA CYS A 124 13.69 -4.94 4.96
C CYS A 124 13.66 -6.38 4.39
N ALA A 125 14.00 -6.57 3.11
CA ALA A 125 14.12 -7.90 2.51
C ALA A 125 15.31 -8.68 3.08
N ARG A 126 16.43 -8.00 3.37
CA ARG A 126 17.62 -8.62 3.95
C ARG A 126 17.40 -9.11 5.38
N ILE A 127 16.66 -8.35 6.19
CA ILE A 127 16.40 -8.69 7.60
C ILE A 127 15.25 -9.67 7.80
N CYS A 128 14.41 -9.87 6.78
CA CYS A 128 13.24 -10.75 6.85
C CYS A 128 13.72 -12.22 6.95
N PRO A 129 13.48 -12.91 8.08
CA PRO A 129 13.95 -14.29 8.26
C PRO A 129 13.31 -15.25 7.26
N GLN A 130 12.02 -15.00 6.94
CA GLN A 130 11.24 -15.83 6.02
C GLN A 130 11.49 -15.52 4.55
N LYS A 131 12.30 -14.48 4.24
CA LYS A 131 12.51 -14.00 2.86
C LYS A 131 11.18 -13.69 2.13
N ALA A 132 10.19 -13.23 2.88
CA ALA A 132 8.85 -12.92 2.40
C ALA A 132 8.77 -11.57 1.67
N ILE A 133 9.85 -10.80 1.56
CA ILE A 133 9.83 -9.46 0.96
C ILE A 133 10.73 -9.43 -0.29
N SER A 134 10.19 -8.95 -1.40
CA SER A 134 10.94 -8.70 -2.64
C SER A 134 10.84 -7.26 -3.10
N PHE A 135 11.72 -6.92 -4.04
CA PHE A 135 11.74 -5.63 -4.72
C PHE A 135 11.83 -5.83 -6.23
N PRO A 136 11.43 -4.82 -7.03
CA PRO A 136 11.74 -4.77 -8.44
C PRO A 136 13.26 -4.90 -8.70
N PRO A 137 13.68 -5.43 -9.86
CA PRO A 137 15.10 -5.54 -10.18
C PRO A 137 15.74 -4.15 -10.27
N ARG A 138 16.97 -3.97 -9.81
CA ARG A 138 17.62 -2.63 -9.83
C ARG A 138 17.75 -2.00 -11.23
N THR A 139 17.62 -2.81 -12.28
CA THR A 139 17.63 -2.36 -13.68
C THR A 139 16.48 -1.38 -14.01
N VAL A 140 15.31 -1.46 -13.36
CA VAL A 140 14.22 -0.49 -13.59
C VAL A 140 14.69 0.93 -13.27
N LEU A 141 15.55 1.10 -12.27
CA LEU A 141 16.05 2.43 -11.88
C LEU A 141 17.06 3.00 -12.88
N GLN A 142 17.69 2.15 -13.69
CA GLN A 142 18.71 2.57 -14.67
C GLN A 142 18.08 3.12 -15.95
N THR A 143 16.82 2.80 -16.21
CA THR A 143 16.06 3.24 -17.39
C THR A 143 15.22 4.48 -17.12
N LEU A 144 15.06 4.90 -15.86
CA LEU A 144 14.30 6.10 -15.49
C LEU A 144 15.10 7.37 -15.77
N GLY A 145 14.52 8.29 -16.56
CA GLY A 145 15.12 9.59 -16.88
C GLY A 145 16.14 9.56 -18.02
N LYS A 146 16.16 8.49 -18.82
CA LYS A 146 16.82 8.48 -20.14
C LYS A 146 15.87 8.93 -21.23
#